data_AF-A0A8K0JS62-F1
#
_entry.id   AF-A0A8K0JS62-F1
#
_cell.length_a   1.000
_cell.length_b   1.000
_cell.length_c   1.000
_cell.angle_alpha   90.00
_cell.angle_beta   90.00
_cell.angle_gamma   90.00
#
_symmetry.space_group_name_H-M   'P 1'
#
loop_
_entity.id
_entity.type
_entity.pdbx_description
1 polymer ?
#
loop_
_entity_poly.entity_id
_entity_poly.type
_entity_poly.pdbx_seq_one_letter_code
_entity_poly.pdbx_strand_id
1 'polypeptide(L)' 'MNVVLDEAAEVYVKSQKPKRPLGRIMLKGDNITLIQTA' A
#
# COMPACT_ATOMS: atom_id res chain seq x y z
N MET A 1 13.40 5.12 -0.33
CA MET A 1 13.51 4.01 0.65
C MET A 1 12.43 2.97 0.35
N ASN A 2 12.77 1.81 -0.21
CA ASN A 2 11.77 0.80 -0.59
C ASN A 2 11.33 -0.03 0.63
N VAL A 3 10.10 -0.53 0.63
CA VAL A 3 9.56 -1.40 1.69
C VAL A 3 8.96 -2.67 1.11
N VAL A 4 9.06 -3.76 1.85
CA VAL A 4 8.40 -5.03 1.54
C VAL A 4 7.25 -5.19 2.53
N LEU A 5 6.05 -5.45 2.00
CA LEU A 5 4.83 -5.64 2.77
C LEU A 5 4.31 -7.04 2.52
N ASP A 6 4.01 -7.76 3.60
CA ASP A 6 3.28 -9.03 3.54
C ASP A 6 1.78 -8.74 3.73
N GLU A 7 0.93 -9.55 3.08
CA GLU A 7 -0.54 -9.45 3.17
C GLU A 7 -1.14 -8.05 2.85
N ALA A 8 -0.48 -7.29 1.97
CA ALA A 8 -0.90 -5.95 1.62
C ALA A 8 -2.25 -5.90 0.90
N ALA A 9 -2.96 -4.79 1.04
CA ALA A 9 -4.15 -4.48 0.25
C ALA A 9 -4.14 -3.01 -0.17
N GLU A 10 -4.55 -2.73 -1.41
CA GLU A 10 -4.78 -1.36 -1.88
C GLU A 10 -6.20 -0.89 -1.54
N VAL A 11 -6.30 0.36 -1.11
CA VAL A 11 -7.55 1.05 -0.81
C VAL A 11 -7.50 2.43 -1.47
N TYR A 12 -8.50 2.70 -2.32
CA TYR A 12 -8.61 3.99 -2.99
C TYR A 12 -9.47 4.93 -2.15
N VAL A 13 -8.93 6.08 -1.76
CA VAL A 13 -9.66 7.05 -0.92
C VAL A 13 -10.58 7.94 -1.76
N LYS A 14 -10.16 8.31 -2.98
CA LYS A 14 -10.92 9.24 -3.85
C LYS A 14 -11.93 8.56 -4.76
N SER A 15 -11.72 7.29 -5.10
CA SER A 15 -12.62 6.52 -5.96
C SER A 15 -13.26 5.45 -5.11
N GLN A 16 -14.57 5.23 -5.26
CA GLN A 16 -15.27 4.09 -4.66
C GLN A 16 -14.87 2.80 -5.38
N LYS A 17 -13.61 2.40 -5.23
CA LYS A 17 -13.10 1.11 -5.66
C LYS A 17 -13.07 0.17 -4.44
N PRO A 18 -13.49 -1.10 -4.62
CA PRO A 18 -13.38 -2.06 -3.55
C PRO A 18 -11.92 -2.24 -3.13
N LYS A 19 -11.71 -2.55 -1.84
CA LYS A 19 -10.40 -2.96 -1.32
C LYS A 19 -9.90 -4.16 -2.13
N ARG A 20 -8.70 -4.08 -2.67
CA ARG A 20 -8.11 -5.18 -3.46
C ARG A 20 -6.93 -5.79 -2.70
N PRO A 21 -6.96 -7.10 -2.41
CA PRO A 21 -5.80 -7.79 -1.83
C PRO A 21 -4.66 -7.87 -2.85
N LEU A 22 -3.45 -7.57 -2.41
CA LEU A 22 -2.22 -7.61 -3.21
C LEU A 22 -1.26 -8.72 -2.76
N GLY A 23 -1.36 -9.17 -1.51
CA GLY A 23 -0.44 -10.17 -0.96
C GLY A 23 0.94 -9.56 -0.71
N ARG A 24 2.00 -10.29 -1.07
CA ARG A 24 3.38 -9.84 -0.84
C ARG A 24 3.86 -8.93 -1.96
N ILE A 25 4.20 -7.67 -1.63
CA ILE A 25 4.63 -6.67 -2.60
C ILE A 25 5.87 -5.90 -2.15
N MET A 26 6.62 -5.38 -3.13
CA MET A 26 7.63 -4.34 -2.90
C MET A 26 7.08 -2.98 -3.31
N LEU A 27 6.98 -2.05 -2.37
CA LEU A 27 6.56 -0.68 -2.62
C LEU A 27 7.80 0.21 -2.79
N LYS A 28 7.87 0.89 -3.93
CA LYS A 28 8.95 1.85 -4.22
C LYS A 28 8.84 3.06 -3.29
N GLY A 29 9.95 3.44 -2.68
CA GLY A 29 10.01 4.53 -1.71
C GLY A 29 9.63 5.89 -2.26
N ASP A 30 9.86 6.12 -3.54
CA ASP A 30 9.59 7.40 -4.19
C ASP A 30 8.07 7.68 -4.27
N ASN A 31 7.24 6.65 -4.12
CA ASN A 31 5.77 6.75 -4.11
C ASN A 31 5.19 6.88 -2.70
N ILE A 32 6.01 6.89 -1.65
CA ILE A 32 5.55 6.91 -0.25
C ILE A 32 5.59 8.34 0.27
N THR A 33 4.43 8.87 0.68
CA THR A 33 4.33 10.19 1.34
C THR A 33 4.35 10.07 2.86
N LEU A 34 3.67 9.07 3.41
CA LEU A 34 3.53 8.86 4.86
C LEU A 34 3.48 7.36 5.14
N ILE A 35 4.16 6.94 6.21
CA ILE A 35 3.97 5.63 6.84
C ILE A 35 3.44 5.90 8.24
N GLN A 36 2.26 5.39 8.56
CA GLN A 36 1.67 5.45 9.89
C GLN A 36 1.74 4.06 10.51
N THR A 37 2.37 3.96 11.68
CA THR A 37 2.29 2.76 12.53
C THR A 37 0.97 2.77 13.30
N ALA A 38 0.37 1.60 13.47
CA ALA A 38 -0.77 1.44 14.39
C ALA A 38 -0.33 1.66 15.85
#